data_AF-A0A7V3KAS0-F1
#
_entry.id   AF-A0A7V3KAS0-F1
#
_cell.length_a   1.000
_cell.length_b   1.000
_cell.length_c   1.000
_cell.angle_alpha   90.00
_cell.angle_beta   90.00
_cell.angle_gamma   90.00
#
_symmetry.space_group_name_H-M   'P 1'
#
loop_
_entity.id
_entity.type
_entity.pdbx_description
1 polymer ?
#
loop_
_entity_poly.entity_id
_entity_poly.type
_entity_poly.pdbx_seq_one_letter_code
_entity_poly.pdbx_strand_id
1 'polypeptide(L)'
;MKVSSLYPEVVKWLNRYLKDRHSRCEVEVYDTRKINLSDIILKNNIYKFFPAYDTFKFKINITAFIKSEKAVKLVFLECKLKPMTLKDIGPLLGYSMIAKPEYSLLISPEGLSDSLSTLLRTFGRYDILEYDRGKRIRIAQWNADRKEIDSSTLLPPGEFIHPK
;
A
#
# COMPACT_ATOMS: atom_id res chain seq x y z
N MET A 1 -13.25 -14.86 -5.81
CA MET A 1 -11.78 -15.01 -5.68
C MET A 1 -11.43 -15.55 -4.29
N LYS A 2 -10.44 -16.45 -4.16
CA LYS A 2 -10.02 -16.97 -2.85
C LYS A 2 -8.89 -16.12 -2.27
N VAL A 3 -8.85 -16.00 -0.94
CA VAL A 3 -7.76 -15.34 -0.18
C VAL A 3 -6.39 -15.84 -0.65
N SER A 4 -6.25 -17.15 -0.87
CA SER A 4 -4.98 -17.80 -1.22
C SER A 4 -4.45 -17.44 -2.61
N SER A 5 -5.30 -17.04 -3.56
CA SER A 5 -4.88 -16.67 -4.91
C SER A 5 -4.55 -15.19 -5.03
N LEU A 6 -5.21 -14.32 -4.26
CA LEU A 6 -5.05 -12.86 -4.38
C LEU A 6 -3.63 -12.40 -4.03
N TYR A 7 -3.13 -12.73 -2.84
CA TYR A 7 -1.85 -12.17 -2.35
C TYR A 7 -0.65 -12.53 -3.24
N PRO A 8 -0.47 -13.78 -3.71
CA PRO A 8 0.62 -14.09 -4.63
C PRO A 8 0.57 -13.26 -5.92
N GLU A 9 -0.62 -12.98 -6.46
CA GLU A 9 -0.79 -12.17 -7.66
C GLU A 9 -0.48 -10.70 -7.40
N VAL A 10 -0.94 -10.16 -6.28
CA VAL A 10 -0.67 -8.77 -5.87
C VAL A 10 0.82 -8.56 -5.58
N VAL A 11 1.49 -9.51 -4.91
CA VAL A 11 2.95 -9.45 -4.69
C VAL A 11 3.69 -9.42 -6.01
N LYS A 12 3.34 -10.30 -6.95
CA LYS A 12 3.96 -10.34 -8.29
C LYS A 12 3.72 -9.03 -9.06
N TRP A 13 2.50 -8.52 -9.03
CA TRP A 13 2.14 -7.25 -9.67
C TRP A 13 2.93 -6.09 -9.07
N LEU A 14 2.91 -5.93 -7.74
CA LEU A 14 3.59 -4.83 -7.06
C LEU A 14 5.10 -4.87 -7.32
N ASN A 15 5.70 -6.06 -7.34
CA ASN A 15 7.11 -6.22 -7.66
C ASN A 15 7.44 -5.76 -9.08
N ARG A 16 6.66 -6.18 -10.10
CA ARG A 16 6.85 -5.69 -11.47
C ARG A 16 6.64 -4.18 -11.55
N TYR A 17 5.53 -3.70 -11.00
CA TYR A 17 5.15 -2.30 -11.03
C TYR A 17 6.24 -1.39 -10.43
N LEU A 18 6.79 -1.77 -9.28
CA LEU A 18 7.86 -1.02 -8.62
C LEU A 18 9.19 -1.13 -9.37
N LYS A 19 9.55 -2.30 -9.92
CA LYS A 19 10.80 -2.47 -10.70
C LYS A 19 10.79 -1.64 -11.98
N ASP A 20 9.68 -1.61 -12.69
CA ASP A 20 9.54 -0.83 -13.92
C ASP A 20 9.72 0.68 -13.66
N ARG A 21 9.32 1.14 -12.46
CA ARG A 21 9.28 2.56 -12.08
C ARG A 21 10.50 3.02 -11.30
N HIS A 22 11.17 2.10 -10.62
CA HIS A 22 12.38 2.34 -9.84
C HIS A 22 13.52 1.49 -10.41
N SER A 23 13.74 1.55 -11.72
CA SER A 23 14.68 0.68 -12.45
C SER A 23 16.14 0.77 -12.00
N ARG A 24 16.50 1.84 -11.29
CA ARG A 24 17.83 2.04 -10.70
C ARG A 24 17.91 1.63 -9.22
N CYS A 25 16.83 1.09 -8.67
CA CYS A 25 16.76 0.65 -7.28
C CYS A 25 16.59 -0.87 -7.23
N GLU A 26 17.06 -1.46 -6.14
CA GLU A 26 16.68 -2.81 -5.78
C GLU A 26 15.27 -2.78 -5.16
N VAL A 27 14.40 -3.68 -5.63
CA VAL A 27 13.02 -3.78 -5.15
C VAL A 27 12.81 -5.17 -4.58
N GLU A 28 12.31 -5.22 -3.35
CA GLU A 28 11.91 -6.44 -2.66
C GLU A 28 10.47 -6.29 -2.17
N VAL A 29 9.64 -7.32 -2.39
CA VAL A 29 8.23 -7.33 -2.00
C VAL A 29 7.94 -8.59 -1.19
N TYR A 30 7.32 -8.42 -0.02
CA TYR A 30 7.05 -9.49 0.94
C TYR A 30 5.56 -9.56 1.28
N ASP A 31 5.05 -10.79 1.38
CA ASP A 31 3.81 -11.07 2.12
C ASP A 31 4.12 -11.00 3.62
N THR A 32 3.61 -9.97 4.28
CA THR A 32 3.91 -9.65 5.68
C THR A 32 2.72 -9.81 6.62
N ARG A 33 1.63 -10.47 6.19
CA ARG A 33 0.38 -10.62 6.96
C ARG A 33 0.57 -11.15 8.39
N LYS A 34 1.63 -11.93 8.63
CA LYS A 34 1.88 -12.60 9.92
C LYS A 34 3.06 -12.00 10.70
N ILE A 35 3.79 -11.04 10.14
CA ILE A 35 5.07 -10.56 10.66
C ILE A 35 4.97 -9.06 10.93
N ASN A 36 5.50 -8.57 12.06
CA ASN A 36 5.49 -7.13 12.31
C ASN A 36 6.49 -6.41 11.38
N LEU A 37 6.22 -5.15 11.08
CA LEU A 37 7.11 -4.34 10.27
C LEU A 37 8.52 -4.24 10.89
N SER A 38 8.63 -4.13 12.23
CA SER A 38 9.92 -4.13 12.93
C SER A 38 10.77 -5.37 12.61
N ASP A 39 10.11 -6.53 12.51
CA ASP A 39 10.79 -7.82 12.39
C ASP A 39 11.28 -8.04 10.95
N ILE A 40 10.52 -7.59 9.95
CA ILE A 40 10.95 -7.63 8.54
C ILE A 40 12.05 -6.61 8.25
N ILE A 41 12.05 -5.44 8.91
CA ILE A 41 13.13 -4.44 8.83
C ILE A 41 14.43 -5.02 9.39
N LEU A 42 14.37 -5.66 10.56
CA LEU A 42 15.52 -6.34 11.17
C LEU A 42 16.05 -7.48 10.30
N LYS A 43 15.16 -8.36 9.83
CA LYS A 43 15.51 -9.52 8.99
C LYS A 43 16.27 -9.11 7.72
N ASN A 44 15.94 -7.96 7.14
CA ASN A 44 16.60 -7.44 5.94
C ASN A 44 17.81 -6.53 6.22
N ASN A 45 18.19 -6.36 7.49
CA ASN A 45 19.33 -5.53 7.91
C ASN A 45 19.26 -4.07 7.43
N ILE A 46 18.04 -3.50 7.41
CA ILE A 46 17.77 -2.12 6.93
C ILE A 46 17.32 -1.16 8.04
N TYR A 47 17.41 -1.58 9.31
CA TYR A 47 16.96 -0.79 10.47
C TYR A 47 17.63 0.60 10.58
N LYS A 48 18.87 0.75 10.10
CA LYS A 48 19.60 2.03 10.09
C LYS A 48 18.89 3.14 9.29
N PHE A 49 17.97 2.79 8.39
CA PHE A 49 17.19 3.75 7.60
C PHE A 49 15.88 4.18 8.29
N PHE A 50 15.53 3.58 9.42
CA PHE A 50 14.26 3.78 10.12
C PHE A 50 14.51 4.01 11.63
N PRO A 51 14.76 5.25 12.07
CA PRO A 51 15.17 5.57 13.44
C PRO A 51 14.24 5.09 14.58
N ALA A 52 12.98 4.78 14.29
CA ALA A 52 11.98 4.31 15.26
C ALA A 52 11.40 2.92 14.91
N TYR A 53 12.16 2.10 14.17
CA TYR A 53 11.65 0.83 13.62
C TYR A 53 11.18 -0.15 14.69
N ASP A 54 11.75 -0.09 15.89
CA ASP A 54 11.42 -0.93 17.04
C ASP A 54 9.99 -0.69 17.53
N THR A 55 9.45 0.51 17.32
CA THR A 55 8.05 0.86 17.62
C THR A 55 7.06 0.31 16.58
N PHE A 56 7.51 -0.18 15.42
CA PHE A 56 6.64 -0.62 14.32
C PHE A 56 6.07 -2.03 14.56
N LYS A 57 5.33 -2.18 15.66
CA LYS A 57 4.68 -3.41 16.13
C LYS A 57 3.28 -3.60 15.53
N PHE A 58 3.21 -3.51 14.20
CA PHE A 58 1.98 -3.73 13.44
C PHE A 58 2.26 -4.53 12.17
N LYS A 59 1.20 -5.14 11.62
CA LYS A 59 1.25 -6.04 10.47
C LYS A 59 0.51 -5.40 9.31
N ILE A 60 1.14 -5.42 8.14
CA ILE A 60 0.57 -5.00 6.85
C ILE A 60 0.46 -6.25 5.98
N ASN A 61 -0.53 -6.32 5.09
CA ASN A 61 -0.62 -7.49 4.23
C ASN A 61 0.62 -7.69 3.36
N ILE A 62 1.06 -6.65 2.65
CA ILE A 62 2.22 -6.67 1.78
C ILE A 62 3.08 -5.44 2.07
N THR A 63 4.37 -5.67 2.27
CA THR A 63 5.39 -4.62 2.44
C THR A 63 6.41 -4.74 1.32
N ALA A 64 6.78 -3.61 0.71
CA ALA A 64 7.93 -3.56 -0.19
C ALA A 64 8.98 -2.56 0.28
N PHE A 65 10.23 -2.85 -0.06
CA PHE A 65 11.37 -1.96 0.11
C PHE A 65 11.88 -1.56 -1.27
N ILE A 66 12.03 -0.26 -1.50
CA ILE A 66 12.73 0.28 -2.66
C ILE A 66 14.07 0.79 -2.13
N LYS A 67 15.15 0.08 -2.44
CA LYS A 67 16.49 0.32 -1.93
C LYS A 67 17.34 1.03 -2.98
N SER A 68 17.89 2.17 -2.59
CA SER A 68 18.95 2.86 -3.31
C SER A 68 20.21 2.88 -2.44
N GLU A 69 21.32 3.35 -2.98
CA GLU A 69 22.57 3.49 -2.20
C GLU A 69 22.40 4.39 -0.96
N LYS A 70 21.52 5.39 -1.03
CA LYS A 70 21.38 6.44 0.00
C LYS A 70 20.19 6.24 0.93
N ALA A 71 19.17 5.52 0.51
CA ALA A 71 17.91 5.43 1.24
C ALA A 71 17.15 4.14 0.92
N VAL A 72 16.33 3.72 1.89
CA VAL A 72 15.33 2.67 1.72
C VAL A 72 13.96 3.27 1.93
N LYS A 73 13.08 3.13 0.93
CA LYS A 73 11.70 3.60 0.98
C LYS A 73 10.75 2.43 1.22
N LEU A 74 9.74 2.64 2.06
CA LEU A 74 8.68 1.66 2.34
C LEU A 74 7.51 1.81 1.36
N VAL A 75 6.87 0.69 1.04
CA VAL A 75 5.56 0.67 0.39
C VAL A 75 4.65 -0.27 1.16
N PHE A 76 3.46 0.21 1.50
CA PHE A 76 2.41 -0.58 2.12
C PHE A 76 1.30 -0.88 1.12
N LEU A 77 0.81 -2.12 1.15
CA LEU A 77 -0.36 -2.52 0.39
C LEU A 77 -1.22 -3.44 1.26
N GLU A 78 -2.46 -2.99 1.50
CA GLU A 78 -3.51 -3.73 2.18
C GLU A 78 -4.55 -4.23 1.17
N CYS A 79 -4.92 -5.51 1.25
CA CYS A 79 -5.91 -6.13 0.38
C CYS A 79 -7.19 -6.45 1.16
N LYS A 80 -8.34 -6.22 0.53
CA LYS A 80 -9.63 -6.75 0.99
C LYS A 80 -10.20 -7.67 -0.07
N LEU A 81 -11.07 -8.59 0.35
CA LEU A 81 -11.87 -9.41 -0.57
C LEU A 81 -13.27 -8.86 -0.78
N LYS A 82 -13.76 -8.08 0.18
CA LYS A 82 -15.09 -7.47 0.21
C LYS A 82 -14.99 -5.99 -0.17
N PRO A 83 -16.10 -5.27 -0.37
CA PRO A 83 -16.04 -3.85 -0.69
C PRO A 83 -15.37 -3.12 0.47
N MET A 84 -14.44 -2.23 0.14
CA MET A 84 -13.64 -1.49 1.11
C MET A 84 -14.53 -0.49 1.85
N THR A 85 -14.38 -0.43 3.17
CA THR A 85 -15.16 0.45 4.06
C THR A 85 -14.25 1.47 4.73
N LEU A 86 -14.84 2.48 5.38
CA LEU A 86 -14.07 3.46 6.16
C LEU A 86 -13.21 2.79 7.25
N LYS A 87 -13.67 1.68 7.83
CA LYS A 87 -12.93 0.91 8.84
C LYS A 87 -11.62 0.33 8.29
N ASP A 88 -11.55 0.04 7.00
CA ASP A 88 -10.36 -0.52 6.36
C ASP A 88 -9.26 0.53 6.17
N ILE A 89 -9.63 1.82 6.08
CA ILE A 89 -8.68 2.94 5.96
C ILE A 89 -7.94 3.18 7.27
N GLY A 90 -8.66 3.16 8.40
CA GLY A 90 -8.14 3.58 9.70
C GLY A 90 -6.79 2.95 10.11
N PRO A 91 -6.67 1.61 10.15
CA PRO A 91 -5.41 0.96 10.48
C PRO A 91 -4.28 1.36 9.51
N LEU A 92 -4.52 1.29 8.20
CA LEU A 92 -3.50 1.64 7.20
C LEU A 92 -3.05 3.10 7.32
N LEU A 93 -3.98 4.02 7.63
CA LEU A 93 -3.69 5.43 7.86
C LEU A 93 -2.81 5.61 9.09
N GLY A 94 -3.19 5.00 10.22
CA GLY A 94 -2.38 5.02 11.45
C GLY A 94 -0.96 4.51 11.24
N TYR A 95 -0.82 3.38 10.56
CA TYR A 95 0.48 2.80 10.24
C TYR A 95 1.30 3.69 9.30
N SER A 96 0.64 4.32 8.32
CA SER A 96 1.30 5.20 7.35
C SER A 96 1.77 6.52 8.01
N MET A 97 1.03 7.06 8.98
CA MET A 97 1.45 8.24 9.75
C MET A 97 2.72 7.96 10.58
N ILE A 98 2.85 6.74 11.11
CA ILE A 98 3.98 6.35 11.97
C ILE A 98 5.22 6.00 11.12
N ALA A 99 5.09 5.10 10.17
CA ALA A 99 6.22 4.57 9.40
C ALA A 99 6.54 5.37 8.12
N LYS A 100 5.70 6.33 7.76
CA LYS A 100 5.89 7.27 6.65
C LYS A 100 6.32 6.59 5.34
N PRO A 101 5.53 5.63 4.81
CA PRO A 101 5.87 4.98 3.57
C PRO A 101 5.92 5.97 2.41
N GLU A 102 6.60 5.58 1.34
CA GLU A 102 6.54 6.29 0.09
C GLU A 102 5.17 6.13 -0.57
N TYR A 103 4.64 4.91 -0.56
CA TYR A 103 3.31 4.61 -1.08
C TYR A 103 2.51 3.77 -0.10
N SER A 104 1.23 4.09 0.02
CA SER A 104 0.28 3.33 0.82
C SER A 104 -0.94 3.04 -0.05
N LEU A 105 -1.27 1.76 -0.25
CA LEU A 105 -2.34 1.32 -1.13
C LEU A 105 -3.35 0.46 -0.38
N LEU A 106 -4.63 0.66 -0.68
CA LEU A 106 -5.73 -0.18 -0.24
C LEU A 106 -6.49 -0.66 -1.49
N ILE A 107 -6.58 -1.98 -1.67
CA ILE A 107 -7.21 -2.56 -2.86
C ILE A 107 -8.24 -3.63 -2.53
N SER A 108 -9.23 -3.80 -3.42
CA SER A 108 -10.20 -4.89 -3.35
C SER A 108 -10.71 -5.26 -4.74
N PRO A 109 -10.98 -6.53 -5.04
CA PRO A 109 -11.68 -6.92 -6.27
C PRO A 109 -13.10 -6.35 -6.35
N GLU A 110 -13.75 -6.12 -5.21
CA GLU A 110 -15.13 -5.62 -5.12
C GLU A 110 -15.20 -4.10 -5.00
N GLY A 111 -14.05 -3.40 -5.07
CA GLY A 111 -14.01 -1.94 -5.03
C GLY A 111 -14.43 -1.35 -3.68
N LEU A 112 -15.17 -0.24 -3.71
CA LEU A 112 -15.62 0.50 -2.53
C LEU A 112 -17.01 0.03 -2.10
N SER A 113 -17.31 0.10 -0.80
CA SER A 113 -18.70 0.08 -0.34
C SER A 113 -19.44 1.34 -0.78
N ASP A 114 -20.77 1.30 -0.87
CA ASP A 114 -21.59 2.46 -1.25
C ASP A 114 -21.35 3.67 -0.34
N SER A 115 -21.23 3.41 0.96
CA SER A 115 -20.95 4.45 1.96
C SER A 115 -19.59 5.12 1.75
N LEU A 116 -18.53 4.33 1.49
CA LEU A 116 -17.19 4.88 1.25
C LEU A 116 -17.12 5.57 -0.12
N SER A 117 -17.79 5.01 -1.13
CA SER A 117 -17.94 5.61 -2.46
C SER A 117 -18.59 6.99 -2.36
N THR A 118 -19.70 7.09 -1.65
CA THR A 118 -20.40 8.37 -1.40
C THR A 118 -19.47 9.37 -0.73
N LEU A 119 -18.76 8.96 0.32
CA LEU A 119 -17.83 9.83 1.05
C LEU A 119 -16.69 10.38 0.16
N LEU A 120 -16.07 9.52 -0.64
CA LEU A 120 -14.89 9.88 -1.43
C LEU A 120 -15.24 10.52 -2.78
N ARG A 121 -16.22 9.98 -3.50
CA ARG A 121 -16.55 10.41 -4.87
C ARG A 121 -17.58 11.53 -4.89
N THR A 122 -18.60 11.47 -4.04
CA THR A 122 -19.66 12.49 -3.99
C THR A 122 -19.25 13.67 -3.13
N PHE A 123 -18.74 13.41 -1.92
CA PHE A 123 -18.36 14.47 -0.97
C PHE A 123 -16.89 14.91 -1.09
N GLY A 124 -16.07 14.24 -1.90
CA GLY A 124 -14.67 14.64 -2.14
C GLY A 124 -13.78 14.63 -0.89
N ARG A 125 -14.14 13.83 0.14
CA ARG A 125 -13.43 13.78 1.44
C ARG A 125 -12.12 13.00 1.36
N TYR A 126 -11.22 13.42 0.47
CA TYR A 126 -9.90 12.82 0.30
C TYR A 126 -8.91 13.19 1.40
N ASP A 127 -9.22 14.20 2.21
CA ASP A 127 -8.46 14.57 3.41
C ASP A 127 -8.32 13.39 4.39
N ILE A 128 -9.31 12.51 4.46
CA ILE A 128 -9.28 11.33 5.34
C ILE A 128 -8.24 10.28 4.91
N LEU A 129 -7.65 10.44 3.72
CA LEU A 129 -6.61 9.56 3.18
C LEU A 129 -5.21 10.11 3.43
N GLU A 130 -5.08 11.35 3.89
CA GLU A 130 -3.79 12.03 4.06
C GLU A 130 -3.08 11.59 5.34
N TYR A 131 -1.86 11.05 5.20
CA TYR A 131 -1.04 10.59 6.33
C TYR A 131 0.26 11.37 6.50
N ASP A 132 0.66 12.15 5.49
CA ASP A 132 1.76 13.09 5.55
C ASP A 132 1.54 14.17 4.48
N ARG A 133 2.29 15.28 4.55
CA ARG A 133 2.14 16.40 3.62
C ARG A 133 2.28 15.94 2.17
N GLY A 134 1.18 15.99 1.43
CA GLY A 134 1.14 15.57 0.02
C GLY A 134 1.23 14.05 -0.18
N LYS A 135 1.05 13.25 0.88
CA LYS A 135 1.01 11.78 0.80
C LYS A 135 -0.33 11.26 1.28
N ARG A 136 -0.99 10.50 0.39
CA ARG A 136 -2.32 9.93 0.63
C ARG A 136 -2.33 8.43 0.41
N ILE A 137 -3.21 7.74 1.13
CA ILE A 137 -3.59 6.37 0.80
C ILE A 137 -4.24 6.38 -0.58
N ARG A 138 -3.76 5.51 -1.45
CA ARG A 138 -4.34 5.29 -2.77
C ARG A 138 -5.28 4.10 -2.72
N ILE A 139 -6.50 4.31 -3.19
CA ILE A 139 -7.52 3.27 -3.21
C ILE A 139 -7.81 2.90 -4.66
N ALA A 140 -7.82 1.60 -4.97
CA ALA A 140 -8.14 1.12 -6.31
C ALA A 140 -8.84 -0.24 -6.27
N GLN A 141 -9.60 -0.54 -7.31
CA GLN A 141 -10.12 -1.87 -7.54
C GLN A 141 -9.02 -2.77 -8.10
N TRP A 142 -8.96 -4.01 -7.64
CA TRP A 142 -8.11 -5.05 -8.22
C TRP A 142 -8.85 -5.75 -9.36
N ASN A 143 -8.28 -5.74 -10.56
CA ASN A 143 -8.79 -6.50 -11.69
C ASN A 143 -8.21 -7.93 -11.64
N ALA A 144 -9.04 -8.91 -11.30
CA ALA A 144 -8.60 -10.30 -11.14
C ALA A 144 -8.19 -10.97 -12.47
N ASP A 145 -8.77 -10.54 -13.60
CA ASP A 145 -8.47 -11.11 -14.91
C ASP A 145 -7.11 -10.60 -15.43
N ARG A 146 -6.88 -9.28 -15.29
CA ARG A 146 -5.62 -8.62 -15.70
C ARG A 146 -4.50 -8.77 -14.66
N LYS A 147 -4.85 -9.12 -13.41
CA LYS A 147 -3.94 -9.26 -12.27
C LYS A 147 -3.14 -7.97 -12.02
N GLU A 148 -3.86 -6.86 -12.00
CA GLU A 148 -3.34 -5.53 -11.74
C GLU A 148 -4.45 -4.63 -11.19
N ILE A 149 -4.08 -3.45 -10.71
CA ILE A 149 -5.08 -2.45 -10.33
C ILE A 149 -5.79 -1.88 -11.56
N ASP A 150 -7.09 -1.64 -11.43
CA ASP A 150 -7.82 -0.85 -12.41
C ASP A 150 -7.53 0.63 -12.17
N SER A 151 -6.68 1.20 -13.05
CA SER A 151 -6.24 2.59 -12.94
C SER A 151 -7.39 3.60 -13.10
N SER A 152 -8.50 3.21 -13.75
CA SER A 152 -9.69 4.08 -13.87
C SER A 152 -10.43 4.27 -12.54
N THR A 153 -10.19 3.37 -11.58
CA THR A 153 -10.81 3.40 -10.25
C THR A 153 -9.97 4.10 -9.20
N LEU A 154 -8.74 4.49 -9.54
CA LEU A 154 -7.75 5.05 -8.61
C LEU A 154 -8.28 6.33 -7.96
N LEU A 155 -8.21 6.37 -6.64
CA LEU A 155 -8.54 7.52 -5.81
C LEU A 155 -7.37 7.84 -4.87
N PRO A 156 -7.17 9.12 -4.50
CA PRO A 156 -7.79 10.33 -5.08
C PRO A 156 -7.54 10.52 -6.59
N PRO A 157 -8.40 11.25 -7.32
CA PRO A 157 -8.18 11.53 -8.76
C PRO A 157 -6.93 12.39 -8.96
N GLY A 158 -6.23 12.17 -10.08
CA GLY A 158 -4.97 12.87 -10.38
C GLY A 158 -3.75 12.32 -9.63
N GLU A 159 -3.96 11.41 -8.69
CA GLU A 159 -2.88 10.60 -8.14
C GLU A 159 -2.43 9.58 -9.18
N PHE A 160 -1.12 9.31 -9.15
CA PHE A 160 -0.48 8.21 -9.84
C PHE A 160 0.20 7.40 -8.76
N ILE A 161 0.39 6.09 -8.90
CA ILE A 161 1.12 5.35 -7.84
C ILE A 161 2.59 5.88 -7.71
N HIS A 162 3.09 6.72 -8.62
CA HIS A 162 4.31 7.53 -8.48
C HIS A 162 4.13 8.94 -9.08
N PRO A 163 4.75 10.01 -8.54
CA PRO A 163 4.84 11.28 -9.26
C PRO A 163 5.56 11.09 -10.61
N LYS A 164 5.16 11.83 -11.65
CA LYS A 164 5.88 11.89 -12.94
C LYS A 164 7.28 12.48 -12.77
#